data_AF-A0A1I1EH60-F1
#
_entry.id   AF-A0A1I1EH60-F1
#
_cell.length_a   1.000
_cell.length_b   1.000
_cell.length_c   1.000
_cell.angle_alpha   90.00
_cell.angle_beta   90.00
_cell.angle_gamma   90.00
#
_symmetry.space_group_name_H-M   'P 1'
#
loop_
_entity.id
_entity.type
_entity.pdbx_description
1 polymer ?
#
loop_
_entity_poly.entity_id
_entity_poly.type
_entity_poly.pdbx_seq_one_letter_code
_entity_poly.pdbx_strand_id
1 'polypeptide(L)'
;MEGFKIFVVPNIDGMGAKELFHVVLDAMGQLFYSISVAMGIMVTYGSYFKDDENLMKSVNRIEIFDTLVAFLAGVMIIPAVYAFLGSDGMTAGPGLMFIALPKVFEAMGPAGTWIGAAFFIMVLFAALTSSISILEAVVSGFMDKFGWSRKKAVIIETVAALVLGVIICLGYNVFYFDLTLPNGSVGQILDIFDYISNNILMPVVAISTCVLIGWIVKPKTIIDEATKNGERFGRKGMYIVMVKFIEPVLLFVLLLGSLGVWDKLLK
;
A
#
# COMPACT_ATOMS: atom_id res chain seq x y z
N MET A 1 19.77 18.78 8.57
CA MET A 1 20.13 18.84 7.14
C MET A 1 20.62 17.50 6.60
N GLU A 2 21.43 16.75 7.34
CA GLU A 2 21.95 15.45 6.91
C GLU A 2 20.86 14.41 6.63
N GLY A 3 19.90 14.22 7.54
CA GLY A 3 18.76 13.32 7.31
C GLY A 3 17.87 13.70 6.12
N PHE A 4 17.78 15.00 5.78
CA PHE A 4 17.09 15.43 4.56
C PHE A 4 17.88 15.05 3.31
N LYS A 5 19.20 15.21 3.32
CA LYS A 5 20.07 14.76 2.23
C LYS A 5 19.99 13.24 2.04
N ILE A 6 19.94 12.47 3.12
CA ILE A 6 19.76 11.01 3.06
C ILE A 6 18.44 10.64 2.35
N PHE A 7 17.37 11.43 2.53
CA PHE A 7 16.10 11.18 1.88
C PHE A 7 16.07 11.59 0.39
N VAL A 8 16.62 12.76 0.04
CA VAL A 8 16.43 13.34 -1.31
C VAL A 8 17.63 13.21 -2.25
N VAL A 9 18.83 12.99 -1.72
CA VAL A 9 20.05 12.87 -2.53
C VAL A 9 20.28 11.40 -2.83
N PRO A 10 20.17 10.97 -4.10
CA PRO A 10 20.42 9.58 -4.45
C PRO A 10 21.88 9.23 -4.18
N ASN A 11 22.11 8.13 -3.46
CA ASN A 11 23.43 7.55 -3.29
C ASN A 11 23.54 6.33 -4.21
N ILE A 12 24.40 6.44 -5.22
CA ILE A 12 24.68 5.36 -6.20
C ILE A 12 26.07 4.76 -6.01
N ASP A 13 26.80 5.18 -4.97
CA ASP A 13 28.17 4.71 -4.73
C ASP A 13 28.15 3.21 -4.42
N GLY A 14 28.83 2.43 -5.26
CA GLY A 14 28.89 0.97 -5.14
C GLY A 14 27.62 0.24 -5.59
N MET A 15 26.61 0.92 -6.14
CA MET A 15 25.44 0.25 -6.73
C MET A 15 25.78 -0.37 -8.09
N GLY A 16 25.83 -1.70 -8.15
CA GLY A 16 25.84 -2.44 -9.40
C GLY A 16 24.45 -2.51 -10.03
N ALA A 17 24.38 -3.14 -11.21
CA ALA A 17 23.12 -3.36 -11.91
C ALA A 17 22.14 -4.24 -11.11
N LYS A 18 22.66 -5.15 -10.28
CA LYS A 18 21.86 -6.05 -9.44
C LYS A 18 21.18 -5.28 -8.30
N GLU A 19 21.93 -4.44 -7.61
CA GLU A 19 21.43 -3.61 -6.51
C GLU A 19 20.39 -2.60 -7.03
N LEU A 20 20.67 -1.97 -8.17
CA LEU A 20 19.70 -1.09 -8.83
C LEU A 20 18.41 -1.81 -9.19
N PHE A 21 18.51 -3.04 -9.71
CA PHE A 21 17.33 -3.85 -10.02
C PHE A 21 16.51 -4.18 -8.76
N HIS A 22 17.16 -4.52 -7.65
CA HIS A 22 16.48 -4.76 -6.37
C HIS A 22 15.78 -3.50 -5.85
N VAL A 23 16.46 -2.35 -5.82
CA VAL A 23 15.86 -1.08 -5.38
C VAL A 23 14.64 -0.70 -6.22
N VAL A 24 14.71 -0.91 -7.54
CA VAL A 24 13.56 -0.67 -8.43
C VAL A 24 12.43 -1.64 -8.11
N LEU A 25 12.69 -2.94 -7.93
CA LEU A 25 11.66 -3.90 -7.56
C LEU A 25 10.99 -3.54 -6.23
N ASP A 26 11.76 -3.18 -5.20
CA ASP A 26 11.25 -2.80 -3.89
C ASP A 26 10.37 -1.55 -3.98
N ALA A 27 10.83 -0.52 -4.72
CA ALA A 27 10.06 0.70 -4.96
C ALA A 27 8.75 0.40 -5.70
N MET A 28 8.77 -0.50 -6.68
CA MET A 28 7.57 -0.91 -7.41
C MET A 28 6.60 -1.70 -6.54
N GLY A 29 7.10 -2.61 -5.71
CA GLY A 29 6.30 -3.31 -4.70
C GLY A 29 5.59 -2.32 -3.77
N GLN A 30 6.33 -1.35 -3.25
CA GLN A 30 5.79 -0.30 -2.39
C GLN A 30 4.73 0.55 -3.09
N LEU A 31 4.92 0.89 -4.37
CA LEU A 31 3.91 1.61 -5.15
C LEU A 31 2.61 0.83 -5.24
N PHE A 32 2.65 -0.47 -5.56
CA PHE A 32 1.44 -1.31 -5.62
C PHE A 32 0.69 -1.35 -4.28
N TYR A 33 1.42 -1.39 -3.16
CA TYR A 33 0.85 -1.34 -1.83
C TYR A 33 0.22 0.02 -1.51
N SER A 34 0.91 1.13 -1.81
CA SER A 34 0.47 2.49 -1.48
C SER A 34 -0.93 2.81 -2.03
N ILE A 35 -1.18 2.44 -3.29
CA ILE A 35 -2.46 2.75 -3.97
C ILE A 35 -3.55 1.71 -3.73
N SER A 36 -3.34 0.72 -2.85
CA SER A 36 -4.31 -0.34 -2.51
C SER A 36 -4.86 -1.08 -3.74
N VAL A 37 -4.02 -1.31 -4.75
CA VAL A 37 -4.44 -2.03 -5.96
C VAL A 37 -4.74 -3.49 -5.62
N ALA A 38 -5.77 -4.05 -6.26
CA ALA A 38 -6.24 -5.43 -6.11
C ALA A 38 -6.98 -5.79 -4.79
N MET A 39 -7.31 -4.82 -3.94
CA MET A 39 -8.21 -5.02 -2.78
C MET A 39 -9.71 -4.85 -3.12
N GLY A 40 -10.05 -4.55 -4.37
CA GLY A 40 -11.43 -4.28 -4.81
C GLY A 40 -11.96 -2.88 -4.46
N ILE A 41 -11.26 -2.11 -3.61
CA ILE A 41 -11.65 -0.75 -3.19
C ILE A 41 -11.92 0.16 -4.39
N MET A 42 -10.99 0.25 -5.34
CA MET A 42 -11.15 1.09 -6.52
C MET A 42 -12.28 0.61 -7.45
N VAL A 43 -12.57 -0.70 -7.46
CA VAL A 43 -13.70 -1.25 -8.23
C VAL A 43 -15.03 -0.85 -7.58
N THR A 44 -15.13 -0.95 -6.25
CA THR A 44 -16.30 -0.50 -5.49
C THR A 44 -16.50 1.02 -5.60
N TYR A 45 -15.44 1.82 -5.50
CA TYR A 45 -15.55 3.27 -5.69
C TYR A 45 -15.90 3.63 -7.14
N GLY A 46 -15.36 2.89 -8.11
CA GLY A 46 -15.71 3.02 -9.52
C GLY A 46 -17.15 2.62 -9.84
N SER A 47 -17.77 1.68 -9.10
CA SER A 47 -19.18 1.31 -9.33
C SER A 47 -20.16 2.39 -8.88
N TYR A 48 -19.72 3.33 -8.06
CA TYR A 48 -20.49 4.51 -7.63
C TYR A 48 -20.25 5.74 -8.53
N PHE A 49 -19.33 5.64 -9.49
CA PHE A 49 -19.07 6.70 -10.46
C PHE A 49 -20.22 6.83 -11.46
N LYS A 50 -20.56 8.06 -11.84
CA LYS A 50 -21.55 8.31 -12.90
C LYS A 50 -20.89 8.36 -14.26
N ASP A 51 -21.63 7.98 -15.30
CA ASP A 51 -21.17 7.94 -16.68
C ASP A 51 -20.71 9.31 -17.22
N ASP A 52 -21.20 10.42 -16.68
CA ASP A 52 -20.83 11.78 -17.09
C ASP A 52 -19.56 12.33 -16.40
N GLU A 53 -19.02 11.61 -15.41
CA GLU A 53 -17.84 12.08 -14.67
C GLU A 53 -16.50 11.73 -15.36
N ASN A 54 -15.51 12.62 -15.22
CA ASN A 54 -14.20 12.43 -15.82
C ASN A 54 -13.31 11.52 -14.96
N LEU A 55 -13.32 10.23 -15.27
CA LEU A 55 -12.52 9.21 -14.58
C LEU A 55 -11.01 9.51 -14.64
N MET A 56 -10.51 9.93 -15.81
CA MET A 56 -9.07 10.18 -16.01
C MET A 56 -8.55 11.33 -15.13
N LYS A 57 -9.37 12.38 -14.93
CA LYS A 57 -9.03 13.50 -14.05
C LYS A 57 -8.95 13.05 -12.59
N SER A 58 -9.85 12.17 -12.17
CA SER A 58 -9.87 11.62 -10.80
C SER A 58 -8.67 10.72 -10.56
N VAL A 59 -8.35 9.81 -11.48
CA VAL A 59 -7.14 8.96 -11.40
C VAL A 59 -5.87 9.80 -11.30
N ASN A 60 -5.68 10.80 -12.17
CA ASN A 60 -4.50 11.67 -12.12
C ASN A 60 -4.39 12.44 -10.79
N ARG A 61 -5.52 12.87 -10.21
CA ARG A 61 -5.52 13.54 -8.89
C ARG A 61 -5.08 12.58 -7.79
N ILE A 62 -5.60 11.36 -7.79
CA ILE A 62 -5.22 10.33 -6.82
C ILE A 62 -3.71 10.08 -6.90
N GLU A 63 -3.17 9.84 -8.10
CA GLU A 63 -1.73 9.61 -8.31
C GLU A 63 -0.86 10.76 -7.76
N ILE A 64 -1.24 12.01 -8.05
CA ILE A 64 -0.49 13.19 -7.62
C ILE A 64 -0.55 13.37 -6.10
N PHE A 65 -1.74 13.29 -5.51
CA PHE A 65 -1.91 13.52 -4.08
C PHE A 65 -1.30 12.40 -3.24
N ASP A 66 -1.41 11.13 -3.67
CA ASP A 66 -0.77 10.01 -3.00
C ASP A 66 0.76 10.19 -2.94
N THR A 67 1.37 10.45 -4.11
CA THR A 67 2.81 10.67 -4.23
C THR A 67 3.27 11.89 -3.42
N LEU A 68 2.52 12.99 -3.49
CA LEU A 68 2.86 14.22 -2.78
C LEU A 68 2.81 14.02 -1.26
N VAL A 69 1.76 13.39 -0.75
CA VAL A 69 1.61 13.13 0.68
C VAL A 69 2.69 12.15 1.17
N ALA A 70 2.97 11.09 0.41
CA ALA A 70 4.05 10.15 0.72
C ALA A 70 5.41 10.85 0.78
N PHE A 71 5.71 11.73 -0.19
CA PHE A 71 6.95 12.51 -0.19
C PHE A 71 7.03 13.45 1.01
N LEU A 72 5.95 14.21 1.31
CA LEU A 72 5.92 15.10 2.47
C LEU A 72 6.07 14.34 3.81
N ALA A 73 5.46 13.17 3.92
CA ALA A 73 5.64 12.29 5.07
C ALA A 73 7.10 11.82 5.19
N GLY A 74 7.75 11.43 4.09
CA GLY A 74 9.16 11.07 4.05
C GLY A 74 10.08 12.23 4.47
N VAL A 75 9.83 13.44 3.96
CA VAL A 75 10.56 14.67 4.37
C VAL A 75 10.38 14.98 5.86
N MET A 76 9.24 14.64 6.44
CA MET A 76 8.99 14.84 7.87
C MET A 76 9.66 13.76 8.73
N ILE A 77 9.48 12.49 8.38
CA ILE A 77 9.83 11.34 9.22
C ILE A 77 11.32 11.01 9.11
N ILE A 78 11.89 10.92 7.91
CA ILE A 78 13.28 10.44 7.72
C ILE A 78 14.31 11.36 8.40
N PRO A 79 14.24 12.70 8.26
CA PRO A 79 15.19 13.58 8.93
C PRO A 79 15.06 13.56 10.45
N ALA A 80 13.83 13.39 10.96
CA ALA A 80 13.54 13.22 12.37
C ALA A 80 14.16 11.92 12.91
N VAL A 81 13.87 10.79 12.27
CA VAL A 81 14.42 9.47 12.64
C VAL A 81 15.94 9.53 12.67
N TYR A 82 16.57 10.06 11.62
CA TYR A 82 18.02 10.17 11.56
C TYR A 82 18.60 11.04 12.68
N ALA A 83 17.96 12.17 13.00
CA ALA A 83 18.43 13.09 14.04
C ALA A 83 18.36 12.48 15.46
N PHE A 84 17.34 11.65 15.75
CA PHE A 84 17.09 11.12 17.10
C PHE A 84 17.53 9.68 17.31
N LEU A 85 17.64 8.88 16.24
CA LEU A 85 17.93 7.45 16.28
C LEU A 85 19.16 7.05 15.43
N GLY A 86 19.74 7.99 14.68
CA GLY A 86 20.87 7.71 13.78
C GLY A 86 20.47 6.84 12.59
N SER A 87 21.47 6.27 11.91
CA SER A 87 21.25 5.35 10.79
C SER A 87 20.49 4.09 11.17
N ASP A 88 20.73 3.59 12.39
CA ASP A 88 20.17 2.33 12.89
C ASP A 88 18.65 2.43 13.14
N GLY A 89 18.14 3.65 13.34
CA GLY A 89 16.71 3.91 13.44
C GLY A 89 15.96 3.79 12.12
N MET A 90 16.64 3.85 10.97
CA MET A 90 15.99 3.82 9.65
C MET A 90 15.51 2.42 9.25
N THR A 91 15.93 1.37 9.98
CA THR A 91 15.53 -0.02 9.73
C THR A 91 14.41 -0.50 10.64
N ALA A 92 13.86 0.35 11.51
CA ALA A 92 12.76 -0.07 12.37
C ALA A 92 11.46 -0.14 11.56
N GLY A 93 10.72 -1.25 11.72
CA GLY A 93 9.48 -1.52 10.99
C GLY A 93 8.30 -0.63 11.41
N PRO A 94 7.05 -1.12 11.36
CA PRO A 94 5.83 -0.31 11.56
C PRO A 94 5.79 0.53 12.84
N GLY A 95 6.49 0.12 13.90
CA GLY A 95 6.60 0.86 15.16
C GLY A 95 7.45 2.13 15.11
N LEU A 96 8.22 2.37 14.03
CA LEU A 96 9.19 3.47 13.94
C LEU A 96 8.55 4.83 14.20
N MET A 97 7.38 5.10 13.61
CA MET A 97 6.70 6.38 13.80
C MET A 97 6.27 6.61 15.26
N PHE A 98 5.95 5.54 15.99
CA PHE A 98 5.53 5.59 17.39
C PHE A 98 6.71 5.66 18.37
N ILE A 99 7.95 5.49 17.90
CA ILE A 99 9.16 5.63 18.70
C ILE A 99 9.89 6.93 18.38
N ALA A 100 10.05 7.24 17.09
CA ALA A 100 10.83 8.38 16.62
C ALA A 100 10.08 9.70 16.80
N LEU A 101 8.81 9.78 16.39
CA LEU A 101 8.07 11.04 16.40
C LEU A 101 7.78 11.57 17.81
N PRO A 102 7.47 10.75 18.83
CA PRO A 102 7.37 11.25 20.20
C PRO A 102 8.64 11.95 20.69
N LYS A 103 9.83 11.42 20.36
CA LYS A 103 11.12 12.06 20.71
C LYS A 103 11.30 13.40 20.00
N VAL A 104 10.86 13.50 18.75
CA VAL A 104 10.87 14.76 17.99
C VAL A 104 10.00 15.79 18.68
N PHE A 105 8.77 15.42 19.03
CA PHE A 105 7.84 16.33 19.69
C PHE A 105 8.38 16.75 21.07
N GLU A 106 8.93 15.84 21.85
CA GLU A 106 9.56 16.17 23.14
C GLU A 106 10.69 17.21 22.98
N ALA A 107 11.52 17.07 21.95
CA ALA A 107 12.59 18.02 21.66
C ALA A 107 12.10 19.42 21.23
N MET A 108 10.84 19.56 20.81
CA MET A 108 10.21 20.86 20.51
C MET A 108 9.77 21.62 21.77
N GLY A 109 9.99 21.06 22.97
CA GLY A 109 9.64 21.66 24.24
C GLY A 109 8.12 21.79 24.43
N PRO A 110 7.61 22.85 25.10
CA PRO A 110 6.19 22.97 25.45
C PRO A 110 5.22 22.95 24.24
N ALA A 111 5.68 23.40 23.06
CA ALA A 111 4.88 23.37 21.84
C ALA A 111 4.72 21.94 21.27
N GLY A 112 5.68 21.06 21.58
CA GLY A 112 5.72 19.68 21.12
C GLY A 112 4.51 18.85 21.48
N THR A 113 3.99 19.00 22.70
CA THR A 113 2.79 18.29 23.16
C THR A 113 1.58 18.60 22.28
N TRP A 114 1.37 19.87 21.93
CA TRP A 114 0.25 20.29 21.09
C TRP A 114 0.41 19.83 19.63
N ILE A 115 1.63 19.93 19.10
CA ILE A 115 1.95 19.50 17.74
C ILE A 115 1.81 17.98 17.62
N GLY A 116 2.34 17.23 18.59
CA GLY A 116 2.21 15.78 18.65
C GLY A 116 0.75 15.32 18.78
N ALA A 117 -0.04 15.97 19.63
CA ALA A 117 -1.47 15.69 19.74
C ALA A 117 -2.20 15.93 18.42
N ALA A 118 -1.97 17.08 17.77
CA ALA A 118 -2.56 17.37 16.46
C ALA A 118 -2.12 16.35 15.40
N PHE A 119 -0.85 15.96 15.39
CA PHE A 119 -0.31 14.96 14.48
C PHE A 119 -1.01 13.60 14.62
N PHE A 120 -1.08 13.04 15.84
CA PHE A 120 -1.72 11.74 16.05
C PHE A 120 -3.24 11.78 15.81
N ILE A 121 -3.90 12.93 16.03
CA ILE A 121 -5.30 13.12 15.63
C ILE A 121 -5.43 13.04 14.09
N MET A 122 -4.54 13.69 13.33
CA MET A 122 -4.55 13.59 11.87
C MET A 122 -4.28 12.16 11.39
N VAL A 123 -3.32 11.46 11.99
CA VAL A 123 -3.03 10.04 11.70
C VAL A 123 -4.26 9.17 11.99
N LEU A 124 -4.98 9.42 13.08
CA LEU A 124 -6.22 8.71 13.41
C LEU A 124 -7.28 8.89 12.31
N PHE A 125 -7.50 10.13 11.85
CA PHE A 125 -8.45 10.38 10.76
C PHE A 125 -8.01 9.76 9.43
N ALA A 126 -6.71 9.77 9.13
CA ALA A 126 -6.16 9.12 7.94
C ALA A 126 -6.35 7.59 7.99
N ALA A 127 -6.09 6.96 9.14
CA ALA A 127 -6.30 5.53 9.35
C ALA A 127 -7.80 5.16 9.32
N LEU A 128 -8.67 6.01 9.88
CA LEU A 128 -10.11 5.79 9.89
C LEU A 128 -10.70 5.84 8.49
N THR A 129 -10.34 6.86 7.70
CA THR A 129 -10.83 6.99 6.32
C THR A 129 -10.40 5.81 5.44
N SER A 130 -9.14 5.36 5.57
CA SER A 130 -8.64 4.17 4.86
C SER A 130 -9.37 2.88 5.28
N SER A 131 -9.60 2.72 6.59
CA SER A 131 -10.37 1.56 7.12
C SER A 131 -11.81 1.53 6.60
N ILE A 132 -12.45 2.69 6.44
CA ILE A 132 -13.80 2.79 5.86
C ILE A 132 -13.80 2.34 4.41
N SER A 133 -12.77 2.70 3.63
CA SER A 133 -12.64 2.26 2.23
C SER A 133 -12.53 0.74 2.10
N ILE A 134 -11.72 0.11 2.95
CA ILE A 134 -11.56 -1.36 2.99
C ILE A 134 -12.89 -2.02 3.37
N LEU A 135 -13.55 -1.52 4.43
CA LEU A 135 -14.83 -2.05 4.88
C LEU A 135 -15.91 -1.94 3.80
N GLU A 136 -15.97 -0.82 3.06
CA GLU A 136 -16.94 -0.65 1.98
C GLU A 136 -16.74 -1.66 0.84
N ALA A 137 -15.48 -1.99 0.49
CA ALA A 137 -15.19 -2.99 -0.54
C ALA A 137 -15.75 -4.38 -0.15
N VAL A 138 -15.54 -4.79 1.10
CA VAL A 138 -16.06 -6.07 1.62
C VAL A 138 -17.58 -6.06 1.72
N VAL A 139 -18.15 -4.98 2.26
CA VAL A 139 -19.60 -4.81 2.43
C VAL A 139 -20.32 -4.83 1.09
N SER A 140 -19.81 -4.09 0.09
CA SER A 140 -20.37 -4.11 -1.28
C SER A 140 -20.30 -5.52 -1.86
N GLY A 141 -19.17 -6.22 -1.70
CA GLY A 141 -19.02 -7.61 -2.14
C GLY A 141 -20.07 -8.55 -1.52
N PHE A 142 -20.35 -8.43 -0.21
CA PHE A 142 -21.40 -9.22 0.44
C PHE A 142 -22.81 -8.86 -0.02
N MET A 143 -23.08 -7.58 -0.26
CA MET A 143 -24.36 -7.12 -0.79
C MET A 143 -24.60 -7.69 -2.20
N ASP A 144 -23.62 -7.58 -3.08
CA ASP A 144 -23.74 -8.02 -4.48
C ASP A 144 -23.79 -9.54 -4.62
N LYS A 145 -22.98 -10.27 -3.84
CA LYS A 145 -22.88 -11.72 -3.93
C LYS A 145 -24.00 -12.47 -3.21
N PHE A 146 -24.38 -12.00 -2.02
CA PHE A 146 -25.29 -12.72 -1.13
C PHE A 146 -26.64 -12.01 -0.93
N GLY A 147 -26.85 -10.85 -1.54
CA GLY A 147 -28.09 -10.07 -1.40
C GLY A 147 -28.33 -9.58 0.04
N TRP A 148 -27.28 -9.45 0.85
CA TRP A 148 -27.42 -9.01 2.24
C TRP A 148 -27.81 -7.53 2.32
N SER A 149 -28.54 -7.16 3.39
CA SER A 149 -28.74 -5.75 3.69
C SER A 149 -27.42 -5.11 4.15
N ARG A 150 -27.18 -3.85 3.77
CA ARG A 150 -25.98 -3.08 4.16
C ARG A 150 -25.70 -3.15 5.65
N LYS A 151 -26.74 -2.96 6.48
CA LYS A 151 -26.63 -3.02 7.96
C LYS A 151 -26.12 -4.37 8.44
N LYS A 152 -26.62 -5.48 7.87
CA LYS A 152 -26.17 -6.83 8.23
C LYS A 152 -24.70 -7.04 7.85
N ALA A 153 -24.32 -6.68 6.63
CA ALA A 153 -22.95 -6.83 6.14
C ALA A 153 -21.95 -6.01 6.99
N VAL A 154 -22.26 -4.74 7.28
CA VAL A 154 -21.42 -3.86 8.10
C VAL A 154 -21.22 -4.43 9.52
N ILE A 155 -22.29 -4.90 10.17
CA ILE A 155 -22.19 -5.43 11.54
C ILE A 155 -21.32 -6.68 11.57
N ILE A 156 -21.55 -7.62 10.63
CA ILE A 156 -20.77 -8.88 10.58
C ILE A 156 -19.30 -8.58 10.33
N GLU A 157 -19.01 -7.71 9.36
CA GLU A 157 -17.63 -7.36 9.02
C GLU A 157 -16.93 -6.62 10.15
N THR A 158 -17.59 -5.66 10.80
CA THR A 158 -17.03 -4.94 11.95
C THR A 158 -16.71 -5.88 13.11
N VAL A 159 -17.60 -6.83 13.41
CA VAL A 159 -17.37 -7.82 14.47
C VAL A 159 -16.20 -8.74 14.11
N ALA A 160 -16.12 -9.21 12.86
CA ALA A 160 -15.02 -10.03 12.39
C ALA A 160 -13.68 -9.28 12.48
N ALA A 161 -13.63 -8.04 11.99
CA ALA A 161 -12.46 -7.18 12.06
C ALA A 161 -12.03 -6.90 13.51
N LEU A 162 -12.98 -6.68 14.42
CA LEU A 162 -12.68 -6.46 15.84
C LEU A 162 -12.09 -7.71 16.50
N VAL A 163 -12.65 -8.89 16.24
CA VAL A 163 -12.12 -10.16 16.77
C VAL A 163 -10.71 -10.42 16.25
N LEU A 164 -10.48 -10.27 14.93
CA LEU A 164 -9.16 -10.45 14.33
C LEU A 164 -8.17 -9.39 14.84
N GLY A 165 -8.59 -8.14 14.97
CA GLY A 165 -7.78 -7.06 15.52
C GLY A 165 -7.32 -7.33 16.95
N VAL A 166 -8.20 -7.86 17.81
CA VAL A 166 -7.83 -8.28 19.17
C VAL A 166 -6.78 -9.40 19.13
N ILE A 167 -6.94 -10.40 18.26
CA ILE A 167 -5.96 -11.49 18.10
C ILE A 167 -4.60 -10.95 17.67
N ILE A 168 -4.58 -10.02 16.70
CA ILE A 168 -3.36 -9.36 16.23
C ILE A 168 -2.67 -8.59 17.37
N CYS A 169 -3.43 -7.80 18.14
CA CYS A 169 -2.90 -7.08 19.30
C CYS A 169 -2.32 -8.01 20.36
N LEU A 170 -2.96 -9.16 20.60
CA LEU A 170 -2.43 -10.18 21.51
C LEU A 170 -1.16 -10.85 20.97
N GLY A 171 -0.95 -10.86 19.65
CA GLY A 171 0.29 -11.29 19.01
C GLY A 171 1.53 -10.49 19.39
N TYR A 172 1.36 -9.24 19.81
CA TYR A 172 2.43 -8.40 20.36
C TYR A 172 2.66 -8.60 21.87
N ASN A 173 1.93 -9.53 22.51
CA ASN A 173 1.97 -9.73 23.95
C ASN A 173 1.86 -11.22 24.33
N VAL A 174 0.64 -11.72 24.59
CA VAL A 174 0.41 -13.08 25.12
C VAL A 174 0.66 -14.17 24.08
N PHE A 175 0.35 -13.89 22.81
CA PHE A 175 0.57 -14.81 21.68
C PHE A 175 1.86 -14.46 20.92
N TYR A 176 2.85 -13.90 21.62
CA TYR A 176 4.13 -13.61 21.02
C TYR A 176 4.80 -14.89 20.51
N PHE A 177 5.17 -14.90 19.25
CA PHE A 177 6.07 -15.90 18.66
C PHE A 177 6.82 -15.28 17.48
N ASP A 178 7.95 -15.89 17.16
CA ASP A 178 8.77 -15.53 16.01
C ASP A 178 8.67 -16.65 14.96
N LEU A 179 8.17 -16.32 13.77
CA LEU A 179 8.11 -17.24 12.65
C LEU A 179 8.96 -16.72 11.48
N THR A 180 9.86 -17.56 10.98
CA THR A 180 10.58 -17.26 9.74
C THR A 180 9.64 -17.43 8.54
N LEU A 181 9.38 -16.33 7.84
CA LEU A 181 8.57 -16.27 6.64
C LEU A 181 9.37 -16.74 5.41
N PRO A 182 8.70 -17.16 4.32
CA PRO A 182 9.36 -17.65 3.11
C PRO A 182 10.32 -16.66 2.45
N ASN A 183 10.10 -15.35 2.65
CA ASN A 183 10.97 -14.27 2.17
C ASN A 183 12.20 -14.03 3.08
N GLY A 184 12.45 -14.89 4.06
CA GLY A 184 13.58 -14.78 4.99
C GLY A 184 13.38 -13.80 6.15
N SER A 185 12.28 -13.05 6.19
CA SER A 185 11.96 -12.18 7.33
C SER A 185 11.44 -12.99 8.51
N VAL A 186 11.58 -12.45 9.72
CA VAL A 186 10.97 -13.02 10.93
C VAL A 186 9.79 -12.14 11.30
N GLY A 187 8.62 -12.74 11.42
CA GLY A 187 7.37 -12.04 11.63
C GLY A 187 6.52 -12.66 12.73
N GLN A 188 5.69 -11.81 13.33
CA GLN A 188 4.66 -12.16 14.30
C GLN A 188 3.31 -12.31 13.61
N ILE A 189 2.22 -12.37 14.38
CA ILE A 189 0.86 -12.51 13.84
C ILE A 189 0.56 -11.41 12.81
N LEU A 190 0.82 -10.13 13.11
CA LEU A 190 0.54 -9.05 12.16
C LEU A 190 1.34 -9.26 10.86
N ASP A 191 2.64 -9.53 10.98
CA ASP A 191 3.53 -9.69 9.83
C ASP A 191 3.13 -10.90 8.96
N ILE A 192 2.57 -11.95 9.56
CA ILE A 192 2.02 -13.09 8.81
C ILE A 192 0.79 -12.68 8.01
N PHE A 193 -0.16 -11.97 8.62
CA PHE A 193 -1.34 -11.48 7.91
C PHE A 193 -0.94 -10.48 6.82
N ASP A 194 0.01 -9.59 7.11
CA ASP A 194 0.56 -8.62 6.17
C ASP A 194 1.22 -9.34 4.99
N TYR A 195 2.09 -10.33 5.27
CA TYR A 195 2.74 -11.13 4.24
C TYR A 195 1.74 -11.93 3.38
N ILE A 196 0.74 -12.59 3.98
CA ILE A 196 -0.27 -13.33 3.21
C ILE A 196 -1.06 -12.37 2.31
N SER A 197 -1.48 -11.23 2.85
CA SER A 197 -2.29 -10.26 2.13
C SER A 197 -1.48 -9.56 1.03
N ASN A 198 -0.41 -8.87 1.42
CA ASN A 198 0.35 -7.97 0.57
C ASN A 198 1.29 -8.75 -0.35
N ASN A 199 2.01 -9.73 0.17
CA ASN A 199 3.05 -10.40 -0.60
C ASN A 199 2.54 -11.57 -1.45
N ILE A 200 1.33 -12.08 -1.20
CA ILE A 200 0.74 -13.22 -1.92
C ILE A 200 -0.59 -12.87 -2.58
N LEU A 201 -1.63 -12.56 -1.80
CA LEU A 201 -2.99 -12.42 -2.33
C LEU A 201 -3.12 -11.25 -3.30
N MET A 202 -2.60 -10.07 -2.93
CA MET A 202 -2.66 -8.88 -3.80
C MET A 202 -1.97 -9.09 -5.15
N PRO A 203 -0.70 -9.56 -5.22
CA PRO A 203 -0.06 -9.88 -6.50
C PRO A 203 -0.86 -10.90 -7.32
N VAL A 204 -1.40 -11.95 -6.70
CA VAL A 204 -2.19 -12.96 -7.42
C VAL A 204 -3.46 -12.36 -8.02
N VAL A 205 -4.20 -11.55 -7.25
CA VAL A 205 -5.40 -10.87 -7.75
C VAL A 205 -5.04 -9.83 -8.81
N ALA A 206 -3.95 -9.09 -8.63
CA ALA A 206 -3.48 -8.10 -9.59
C ALA A 206 -3.05 -8.74 -10.93
N ILE A 207 -2.29 -9.85 -10.90
CA ILE A 207 -1.93 -10.63 -12.09
C ILE A 207 -3.20 -11.17 -12.76
N SER A 208 -4.12 -11.73 -12.00
CA SER A 208 -5.39 -12.24 -12.52
C SER A 208 -6.20 -11.14 -13.22
N THR A 209 -6.21 -9.93 -12.64
CA THR A 209 -6.84 -8.75 -13.22
C THR A 209 -6.14 -8.31 -14.50
N CYS A 210 -4.80 -8.31 -14.53
CA CYS A 210 -4.01 -8.02 -15.73
C CYS A 210 -4.29 -9.02 -16.85
N VAL A 211 -4.41 -10.32 -16.53
CA VAL A 211 -4.76 -11.35 -17.51
C VAL A 211 -6.18 -11.14 -18.04
N LEU A 212 -7.14 -10.88 -17.15
CA LEU A 212 -8.54 -10.62 -17.51
C LEU A 212 -8.65 -9.42 -18.46
N ILE A 213 -8.09 -8.27 -18.09
CA ILE A 213 -8.21 -7.04 -18.88
C ILE A 213 -7.28 -7.04 -20.09
N GLY A 214 -6.05 -7.52 -19.93
CA GLY A 214 -5.05 -7.56 -21.00
C GLY A 214 -5.42 -8.51 -22.13
N TRP A 215 -5.92 -9.71 -21.80
CA TRP A 215 -6.00 -10.81 -22.76
C TRP A 215 -7.42 -11.36 -23.00
N ILE A 216 -8.29 -11.36 -21.98
CA ILE A 216 -9.65 -11.92 -22.10
C ILE A 216 -10.64 -10.85 -22.60
N VAL A 217 -10.86 -9.81 -21.80
CA VAL A 217 -11.79 -8.70 -22.08
C VAL A 217 -11.19 -7.70 -23.06
N LYS A 218 -9.85 -7.64 -23.11
CA LYS A 218 -9.02 -6.72 -23.90
C LYS A 218 -9.07 -5.26 -23.40
N PRO A 219 -7.94 -4.53 -23.41
CA PRO A 219 -7.87 -3.15 -22.88
C PRO A 219 -8.80 -2.16 -23.56
N LYS A 220 -9.20 -2.45 -24.81
CA LYS A 220 -10.11 -1.60 -25.59
C LYS A 220 -11.44 -1.39 -24.87
N THR A 221 -11.98 -2.41 -24.23
CA THR A 221 -13.26 -2.32 -23.49
C THR A 221 -13.18 -1.28 -22.37
N ILE A 222 -12.07 -1.26 -21.63
CA ILE A 222 -11.86 -0.28 -20.54
C ILE A 222 -11.64 1.12 -21.10
N ILE A 223 -10.89 1.25 -22.20
CA ILE A 223 -10.67 2.55 -22.86
C ILE A 223 -11.99 3.12 -23.38
N ASP A 224 -12.82 2.29 -24.01
CA ASP A 224 -14.11 2.71 -24.57
C ASP A 224 -15.07 3.14 -23.44
N GLU A 225 -15.13 2.40 -22.32
CA GLU A 225 -15.96 2.80 -21.17
C GLU A 225 -15.44 4.08 -20.50
N ALA A 226 -14.13 4.20 -20.31
CA ALA A 226 -13.51 5.40 -19.70
C ALA A 226 -13.62 6.67 -20.56
N THR A 227 -13.96 6.53 -21.84
CA THR A 227 -14.10 7.65 -22.80
C THR A 227 -15.54 7.84 -23.30
N LYS A 228 -16.50 7.14 -22.69
CA LYS A 228 -17.91 7.13 -23.08
C LYS A 228 -18.58 8.51 -23.05
N ASN A 229 -18.16 9.39 -22.14
CA ASN A 229 -18.59 10.79 -22.04
C ASN A 229 -17.84 11.76 -22.97
N GLY A 230 -16.99 11.26 -23.86
CA GLY A 230 -16.20 12.09 -24.79
C GLY A 230 -14.87 12.60 -24.21
N GLU A 231 -14.53 12.21 -22.97
CA GLU A 231 -13.24 12.55 -22.35
C GLU A 231 -12.08 11.81 -23.02
N ARG A 232 -10.88 12.41 -22.98
CA ARG A 232 -9.70 11.88 -23.68
C ARG A 232 -8.84 11.01 -22.77
N PHE A 233 -8.66 9.74 -23.16
CA PHE A 233 -7.62 8.87 -22.59
C PHE A 233 -6.26 9.11 -23.28
N GLY A 234 -5.51 10.11 -22.82
CA GLY A 234 -4.21 10.50 -23.42
C GLY A 234 -3.12 9.42 -23.34
N ARG A 235 -3.14 8.58 -22.30
CA ARG A 235 -2.12 7.55 -22.01
C ARG A 235 -2.50 6.14 -22.48
N LYS A 236 -3.46 5.99 -23.39
CA LYS A 236 -4.02 4.69 -23.80
C LYS A 236 -2.98 3.65 -24.29
N GLY A 237 -1.96 4.10 -25.02
CA GLY A 237 -0.91 3.22 -25.54
C GLY A 237 -0.05 2.65 -24.41
N MET A 238 0.34 3.51 -23.47
CA MET A 238 1.06 3.10 -22.27
C MET A 238 0.21 2.13 -21.43
N TYR A 239 -1.06 2.44 -21.20
CA TYR A 239 -1.98 1.56 -20.49
C TYR A 239 -2.06 0.15 -21.08
N ILE A 240 -2.17 0.02 -22.42
CA ILE A 240 -2.20 -1.27 -23.10
C ILE A 240 -0.92 -2.07 -22.85
N VAL A 241 0.24 -1.43 -22.95
CA VAL A 241 1.54 -2.09 -22.75
C VAL A 241 1.72 -2.49 -21.28
N MET A 242 1.32 -1.62 -20.35
CA MET A 242 1.41 -1.85 -18.91
C MET A 242 0.61 -3.09 -18.51
N VAL A 243 -0.70 -3.10 -18.78
CA VAL A 243 -1.60 -4.19 -18.36
C VAL A 243 -1.30 -5.51 -19.05
N LYS A 244 -0.83 -5.49 -20.31
CA LYS A 244 -0.57 -6.74 -21.06
C LYS A 244 0.76 -7.39 -20.73
N PHE A 245 1.80 -6.59 -20.48
CA PHE A 245 3.18 -7.08 -20.47
C PHE A 245 3.94 -6.67 -19.22
N ILE A 246 4.00 -5.37 -18.93
CA ILE A 246 4.90 -4.86 -17.89
C ILE A 246 4.39 -5.26 -16.50
N GLU A 247 3.16 -4.88 -16.15
CA GLU A 247 2.54 -5.17 -14.85
C GLU A 247 2.50 -6.67 -14.52
N PRO A 248 2.00 -7.58 -15.38
CA PRO A 248 1.93 -9.00 -15.03
C PRO A 248 3.31 -9.62 -14.83
N VAL A 249 4.32 -9.24 -15.62
CA VAL A 249 5.69 -9.75 -15.46
C VAL A 249 6.29 -9.25 -14.15
N LEU A 250 6.14 -7.97 -13.83
CA LEU A 250 6.67 -7.39 -12.61
C LEU A 250 6.02 -7.99 -11.37
N LEU A 251 4.68 -8.09 -11.35
CA LEU A 251 3.95 -8.71 -10.26
C LEU A 251 4.32 -10.18 -10.08
N PHE A 252 4.60 -10.89 -11.18
CA PHE A 252 5.10 -12.26 -11.12
C PHE A 252 6.51 -12.33 -10.51
N VAL A 253 7.42 -11.42 -10.88
CA VAL A 253 8.76 -11.31 -10.29
C VAL A 253 8.70 -10.99 -8.80
N LEU A 254 7.81 -10.07 -8.40
CA LEU A 254 7.57 -9.72 -7.01
C LEU A 254 7.01 -10.93 -6.22
N LEU A 255 6.04 -11.65 -6.79
CA LEU A 255 5.47 -12.85 -6.18
C LEU A 255 6.53 -13.94 -5.99
N LEU A 256 7.41 -14.17 -6.97
CA LEU A 256 8.53 -15.10 -6.83
C LEU A 256 9.49 -14.70 -5.71
N GLY A 257 9.75 -13.39 -5.57
CA GLY A 257 10.58 -12.86 -4.49
C GLY A 257 9.95 -13.08 -3.13
N SER A 258 8.66 -12.76 -2.99
CA SER A 258 7.88 -13.03 -1.80
C SER A 258 7.93 -14.51 -1.39
N LEU A 259 7.83 -15.43 -2.35
CA LEU A 259 7.87 -16.88 -2.10
C LEU A 259 9.27 -17.43 -1.76
N GLY A 260 10.30 -16.58 -1.64
CA GLY A 260 11.67 -16.98 -1.31
C GLY A 260 12.37 -17.72 -2.45
N VAL A 261 11.91 -17.55 -3.69
CA VAL A 261 12.50 -18.22 -4.85
C VAL A 261 13.85 -17.62 -5.20
N TRP A 262 14.04 -16.30 -5.01
CA TRP A 262 15.33 -15.64 -5.26
C TRP A 262 16.44 -16.13 -4.32
N ASP A 263 16.15 -16.34 -3.04
CA ASP A 263 17.13 -16.85 -2.06
C ASP A 263 17.52 -18.31 -2.31
N LYS A 264 16.65 -19.07 -3.00
CA LYS A 264 16.93 -20.44 -3.45
C LYS A 264 17.70 -20.50 -4.76
N LEU A 265 17.54 -19.50 -5.64
CA LEU A 265 18.20 -19.42 -6.94
C LEU A 265 19.57 -18.71 -6.89
N LEU A 266 19.81 -17.88 -5.87
CA LEU A 266 21.05 -17.11 -5.69
C LEU A 266 22.04 -17.75 -4.69
N LYS A 267 21.71 -18.94 -4.15
CA LYS A 267 22.66 -19.84 -3.46
C LYS A 267 23.30 -20.80 -4.46
#